data_AF-A0A7Y1UVL8-F1
#
_entry.id   AF-A0A7Y1UVL8-F1
#
_cell.length_a   1.000
_cell.length_b   1.000
_cell.length_c   1.000
_cell.angle_alpha   90.00
_cell.angle_beta   90.00
_cell.angle_gamma   90.00
#
_symmetry.space_group_name_H-M   'P 1'
#
loop_
_entity.id
_entity.type
_entity.pdbx_description
1 polymer ?
#
loop_
_entity_poly.entity_id
_entity_poly.type
_entity_poly.pdbx_seq_one_letter_code
_entity_poly.pdbx_strand_id
1 'polypeptide(L)'
;MIFSDKTIKEAIATGRVIIDPFDGEMVQPSSVDLRCDYFFRVFENHRYPLIDPKAPQEDLTKLVEATDDEPFILHPGEFVLGATLETIGLADDIVARLEGKSSLGRLGLLIHSTAGFIDPGFKGQVTLELS
;
A
#
# COMPACT_ATOMS: atom_id res chain seq x y z
N MET A 1 -8.35 -13.25 15.18
CA MET A 1 -7.83 -12.49 16.33
C MET A 1 -6.99 -11.35 15.77
N ILE A 2 -7.13 -10.12 16.28
CA ILE A 2 -6.28 -8.99 15.88
C ILE A 2 -5.05 -8.98 16.80
N PHE A 3 -3.86 -8.82 16.23
CA PHE A 3 -2.63 -8.76 17.03
C PHE A 3 -2.55 -7.42 17.75
N SER A 4 -2.18 -7.44 19.03
CA SER A 4 -1.78 -6.23 19.74
C SER A 4 -0.36 -5.82 19.35
N ASP A 5 0.04 -4.62 19.71
CA ASP A 5 1.41 -4.11 19.62
C ASP A 5 2.47 -5.12 20.10
N LYS A 6 2.24 -5.76 21.24
CA LYS A 6 3.13 -6.79 21.81
C LYS A 6 3.22 -8.01 20.90
N THR A 7 2.08 -8.52 20.44
CA THR A 7 2.04 -9.68 19.54
C THR A 7 2.65 -9.37 18.17
N ILE A 8 2.45 -8.15 17.66
CA ILE A 8 3.11 -7.66 16.44
C ILE A 8 4.63 -7.68 16.62
N LYS A 9 5.14 -7.09 17.71
CA LYS A 9 6.58 -7.06 18.01
C LYS A 9 7.18 -8.46 18.14
N GLU A 10 6.47 -9.38 18.81
CA GLU A 10 6.88 -10.78 18.92
C GLU A 10 6.87 -11.50 17.56
N ALA A 11 5.85 -11.28 16.74
CA ALA A 11 5.76 -11.86 15.40
C ALA A 11 6.88 -11.35 14.47
N ILE A 12 7.26 -10.08 14.59
CA ILE A 12 8.41 -9.51 13.87
C ILE A 12 9.72 -10.09 14.37
N ALA A 13 9.93 -10.12 15.69
CA ALA A 13 11.15 -10.66 16.30
C ALA A 13 11.38 -12.15 15.97
N THR A 14 10.30 -12.91 15.77
CA THR A 14 10.35 -14.33 15.38
C THR A 14 10.36 -14.56 13.86
N GLY A 15 10.33 -13.49 13.06
CA GLY A 15 10.35 -13.56 11.59
C GLY A 15 9.05 -14.05 10.95
N ARG A 16 7.96 -14.15 11.73
CA ARG A 16 6.63 -14.53 11.22
C ARG A 16 5.93 -13.40 10.48
N VAL A 17 6.29 -12.17 10.83
CA VAL A 17 5.95 -10.96 10.08
C VAL A 17 7.26 -10.27 9.73
N ILE A 18 7.44 -9.93 8.47
CA ILE A 18 8.57 -9.17 7.97
C ILE A 18 8.05 -7.79 7.56
N ILE A 19 8.71 -6.75 8.03
CA ILE A 19 8.53 -5.37 7.59
C ILE A 19 9.93 -4.86 7.34
N ASP A 20 10.27 -4.49 6.11
CA ASP A 20 11.62 -4.07 5.76
C ASP A 20 11.58 -2.83 4.86
N PRO A 21 12.08 -1.66 5.30
CA PRO A 21 12.74 -1.42 6.59
C PRO A 21 11.75 -1.32 7.77
N PHE A 22 12.08 -1.98 8.90
CA PHE A 22 11.32 -1.88 10.15
C PHE A 22 11.75 -0.67 10.99
N ASP A 23 10.77 0.11 11.42
CA ASP A 23 10.93 1.15 12.45
C ASP A 23 10.00 0.84 13.63
N GLY A 24 10.59 0.63 14.81
CA GLY A 24 9.85 0.28 16.02
C GLY A 24 8.90 1.37 16.52
N GLU A 25 9.16 2.63 16.15
CA GLU A 25 8.31 3.78 16.50
C GLU A 25 7.00 3.80 15.69
N MET A 26 6.94 3.07 14.57
CA MET A 26 5.74 2.98 13.74
C MET A 26 4.71 1.98 14.31
N VAL A 27 5.04 1.22 15.34
CA VAL A 27 4.10 0.26 15.96
C VAL A 27 3.03 0.99 16.76
N GLN A 28 1.77 0.77 16.38
CA GLN A 28 0.56 1.27 17.02
C GLN A 28 -0.08 0.18 17.90
N PRO A 29 -1.13 0.49 18.70
CA PRO A 29 -1.72 -0.47 19.65
C PRO A 29 -2.15 -1.82 19.06
N SER A 30 -2.51 -1.86 17.78
CA SER A 30 -2.90 -3.08 17.06
C SER A 30 -2.62 -3.00 15.55
N SER A 31 -1.63 -2.21 15.15
CA SER A 31 -1.24 -2.03 13.75
C SER A 31 0.22 -1.55 13.66
N VAL A 32 0.75 -1.45 12.45
CA VAL A 32 2.03 -0.79 12.18
C VAL A 32 1.76 0.25 11.10
N ASP A 33 2.17 1.49 11.32
CA ASP A 33 2.14 2.51 10.29
C ASP A 33 3.14 2.14 9.17
N LEU A 34 2.71 2.28 7.92
CA LEU A 34 3.54 2.08 6.72
C LEU A 34 3.73 3.41 6.00
N ARG A 35 4.77 3.47 5.17
CA ARG A 35 5.09 4.64 4.35
C ARG A 35 4.72 4.40 2.89
N CYS A 36 4.46 5.48 2.17
CA CYS A 36 4.26 5.46 0.73
C CYS A 36 5.64 5.52 0.04
N ASP A 37 5.83 4.71 -0.99
CA ASP A 37 7.01 4.80 -1.87
C ASP A 37 6.89 6.01 -2.81
N TYR A 38 7.99 6.31 -3.52
CA TYR A 38 8.13 7.44 -4.43
C TYR A 38 7.62 7.16 -5.85
N PHE A 39 7.25 5.92 -6.16
CA PHE A 39 6.86 5.50 -7.50
C PHE A 39 5.35 5.32 -7.63
N PHE A 40 4.77 6.00 -8.62
CA PHE A 40 3.34 6.01 -8.90
C PHE A 40 3.07 5.57 -10.34
N ARG A 41 1.96 4.86 -10.55
CA ARG A 41 1.42 4.59 -11.88
C ARG A 41 0.18 5.45 -12.11
N VAL A 42 0.25 6.29 -13.14
CA VAL A 42 -0.87 7.13 -13.59
C VAL A 42 -1.48 6.54 -14.85
N PHE A 43 -2.80 6.65 -14.99
CA PHE A 43 -3.54 6.07 -16.11
C PHE A 43 -3.48 6.97 -17.35
N GLU A 44 -3.11 6.40 -18.50
CA GLU A 44 -3.12 7.09 -19.80
C GLU A 44 -4.47 6.87 -20.49
N ASN A 45 -5.53 7.40 -19.89
CA ASN A 45 -6.93 7.21 -20.30
C ASN A 45 -7.23 7.61 -21.77
N HIS A 46 -6.41 8.46 -22.38
CA HIS A 46 -6.54 8.86 -23.78
C HIS A 46 -6.10 7.76 -24.79
N ARG A 47 -5.39 6.71 -24.33
CA ARG A 47 -4.88 5.64 -25.20
C ARG A 47 -5.89 4.51 -25.41
N TYR A 48 -6.85 4.35 -24.50
CA TYR A 48 -7.87 3.29 -24.57
C TYR A 48 -9.27 3.87 -24.33
N PRO A 49 -10.29 3.45 -25.11
CA PRO A 49 -11.66 3.92 -24.92
C PRO A 49 -12.34 3.30 -23.68
N LEU A 50 -11.80 2.19 -23.16
CA LEU A 50 -12.32 1.46 -22.01
C LEU A 50 -11.22 0.60 -21.36
N ILE A 51 -11.50 0.10 -20.15
CA ILE A 51 -10.71 -0.93 -19.47
C ILE A 51 -11.38 -2.30 -19.72
N ASP A 52 -10.66 -3.23 -20.32
CA ASP A 52 -11.08 -4.62 -20.52
C ASP A 52 -10.16 -5.56 -19.74
N PRO A 53 -10.59 -6.09 -18.57
CA PRO A 53 -9.80 -7.01 -17.77
C PRO A 53 -9.41 -8.31 -18.49
N LYS A 54 -10.00 -8.63 -19.64
CA LYS A 54 -9.69 -9.83 -20.43
C LYS A 54 -8.68 -9.58 -21.55
N ALA A 55 -8.34 -8.33 -21.83
CA ALA A 55 -7.42 -7.94 -22.89
C ALA A 55 -6.11 -7.38 -22.31
N PRO A 56 -4.96 -7.64 -22.95
CA PRO A 56 -3.72 -6.97 -22.56
C PRO A 56 -3.81 -5.47 -22.86
N GLN A 57 -3.51 -4.65 -21.85
CA GLN A 57 -3.44 -3.19 -21.96
C GLN A 57 -2.14 -2.70 -21.29
N GLU A 58 -1.00 -3.17 -21.77
CA GLU A 58 0.34 -2.96 -21.16
C GLU A 58 0.69 -1.48 -20.99
N ASP A 59 0.19 -0.66 -21.89
CA ASP A 59 0.40 0.78 -21.98
C ASP A 59 -0.66 1.62 -21.24
N LEU A 60 -1.54 0.98 -20.46
CA LEU A 60 -2.62 1.66 -19.73
C LEU A 60 -2.10 2.61 -18.66
N THR A 61 -0.91 2.34 -18.12
CA THR A 61 -0.29 3.17 -17.10
C THR A 61 1.14 3.54 -17.46
N LYS A 62 1.60 4.68 -16.97
CA LYS A 62 3.01 5.06 -16.99
C LYS A 62 3.54 5.27 -15.58
N LEU A 63 4.83 4.99 -15.39
CA LEU A 63 5.52 5.22 -14.13
C LEU A 63 5.88 6.71 -14.01
N VAL A 64 5.65 7.26 -12.82
CA VAL A 64 6.04 8.61 -12.41
C VAL A 64 6.77 8.49 -11.08
N GLU A 65 7.92 9.13 -10.97
CA GLU A 65 8.71 9.20 -9.73
C GLU A 65 8.48 10.57 -9.09
N ALA A 66 8.20 10.57 -7.78
CA ALA A 66 8.18 11.75 -6.95
C ALA A 66 9.52 11.89 -6.22
N THR A 67 9.84 13.11 -5.79
CA THR A 67 11.00 13.36 -4.93
C THR A 67 10.58 14.24 -3.76
N ASP A 68 11.47 14.43 -2.79
CA ASP A 68 11.21 15.34 -1.67
C ASP A 68 11.04 16.80 -2.15
N ASP A 69 11.73 17.19 -3.23
CA ASP A 69 11.62 18.52 -3.84
C ASP A 69 10.41 18.64 -4.80
N GLU A 70 10.02 17.53 -5.42
CA GLU A 70 8.91 17.44 -6.38
C GLU A 70 7.91 16.36 -5.94
N PRO A 71 6.98 16.67 -5.03
CA PRO A 71 6.02 15.70 -4.51
C PRO A 71 4.99 15.30 -5.56
N PHE A 72 4.44 14.09 -5.42
CA PHE A 72 3.31 13.67 -6.24
C PHE A 72 2.04 14.46 -5.84
N ILE A 73 1.44 15.16 -6.80
CA ILE A 73 0.20 15.90 -6.58
C ILE A 73 -0.99 15.05 -7.04
N LEU A 74 -1.74 14.52 -6.07
CA LEU A 74 -3.00 13.83 -6.33
C LEU A 74 -4.15 14.85 -6.38
N HIS A 75 -4.71 15.06 -7.56
CA HIS A 75 -5.86 15.95 -7.74
C HIS A 75 -7.17 15.26 -7.34
N PRO A 76 -8.18 16.00 -6.86
CA PRO A 76 -9.48 15.43 -6.53
C PRO A 76 -10.12 14.68 -7.70
N GLY A 77 -10.52 13.43 -7.46
CA GLY A 77 -11.18 12.57 -8.46
C GLY A 77 -10.22 11.81 -9.38
N GLU A 78 -8.91 11.99 -9.22
CA GLU A 78 -7.90 11.16 -9.89
C GLU A 78 -7.71 9.82 -9.17
N PHE A 79 -7.28 8.81 -9.92
CA PHE A 79 -6.96 7.48 -9.39
C PHE A 79 -5.57 7.07 -9.84
N VAL A 80 -4.71 6.69 -8.89
CA VAL A 80 -3.33 6.29 -9.16
C VAL A 80 -2.94 5.06 -8.35
N LEU A 81 -1.98 4.30 -8.84
CA LEU A 81 -1.39 3.20 -8.07
C LEU A 81 -0.09 3.67 -7.44
N GLY A 82 0.06 3.45 -6.14
CA GLY A 82 1.33 3.57 -5.42
C GLY A 82 1.76 2.22 -4.87
N ALA A 83 2.78 2.24 -4.03
CA ALA A 83 3.20 1.08 -3.26
C ALA A 83 3.61 1.50 -1.84
N THR A 84 3.60 0.56 -0.91
CA THR A 84 4.28 0.76 0.37
C THR A 84 5.78 0.83 0.15
N LEU A 85 6.45 1.70 0.89
CA LEU A 85 7.91 1.74 0.92
C LEU A 85 8.46 0.44 1.52
N GLU A 86 7.80 -0.09 2.54
CA GLU A 86 8.19 -1.35 3.17
C GLU A 86 7.85 -2.56 2.30
N THR A 87 8.76 -3.52 2.26
CA THR A 87 8.47 -4.91 1.90
C THR A 87 7.83 -5.62 3.08
N ILE A 88 6.64 -6.16 2.86
CA ILE A 88 5.88 -6.93 3.85
C ILE A 88 6.04 -8.42 3.55
N GLY A 89 6.26 -9.23 4.58
CA GLY A 89 6.24 -10.69 4.51
C GLY A 89 5.36 -11.28 5.61
N LEU A 90 4.52 -12.27 5.29
CA LEU A 90 3.61 -12.91 6.24
C LEU A 90 3.81 -14.42 6.26
N ALA A 91 3.75 -15.03 7.45
CA ALA A 91 3.66 -16.49 7.58
C ALA A 91 2.34 -17.04 7.03
N ASP A 92 2.31 -18.35 6.74
CA ASP A 92 1.18 -19.04 6.07
C ASP A 92 -0.14 -19.06 6.87
N ASP A 93 -0.12 -18.65 8.13
CA ASP A 93 -1.29 -18.58 9.01
C ASP A 93 -1.63 -17.14 9.46
N ILE A 94 -1.00 -16.13 8.86
CA ILE A 94 -1.23 -14.72 9.17
C ILE A 94 -1.77 -14.02 7.92
N VAL A 95 -2.87 -13.30 8.10
CA VAL A 95 -3.38 -12.34 7.11
C VAL A 95 -3.19 -10.93 7.66
N ALA A 96 -3.02 -9.95 6.77
CA ALA A 96 -3.01 -8.55 7.15
C ALA A 96 -4.08 -7.76 6.40
N ARG A 97 -4.43 -6.61 6.95
CA ARG A 97 -5.30 -5.64 6.29
C ARG A 97 -4.61 -4.29 6.26
N LEU A 98 -4.58 -3.69 5.08
CA LEU A 98 -4.24 -2.30 4.91
C LEU A 98 -5.45 -1.45 5.32
N GLU A 99 -5.22 -0.39 6.09
CA GLU A 99 -6.27 0.52 6.57
C GLU A 99 -5.75 1.96 6.54
N GLY A 100 -6.61 2.90 6.15
CA GLY A 100 -6.26 4.31 6.10
C GLY A 100 -6.07 4.94 7.47
N LYS A 101 -5.12 5.88 7.59
CA LYS A 101 -5.00 6.69 8.80
C LYS A 101 -6.15 7.68 8.88
N SER A 102 -6.78 7.77 10.06
CA SER A 102 -7.90 8.68 10.30
C SER A 102 -7.56 10.15 9.97
N SER A 103 -6.31 10.57 10.17
CA SER A 103 -5.84 11.92 9.79
C SER A 103 -5.94 12.18 8.29
N LEU A 104 -5.61 11.20 7.46
CA LEU A 104 -5.63 11.30 5.99
C LEU A 104 -7.06 11.11 5.44
N GLY A 105 -7.82 10.18 6.03
CA GLY A 105 -9.23 9.98 5.64
C GLY A 105 -10.08 11.24 5.86
N ARG A 106 -9.78 12.05 6.88
CA ARG A 106 -10.45 13.35 7.09
C ARG A 106 -10.10 14.43 6.06
N LEU A 107 -9.03 14.23 5.29
CA LEU A 107 -8.64 15.09 4.16
C LEU A 107 -9.19 14.58 2.82
N GLY A 108 -9.92 13.45 2.84
CA GLY A 108 -10.50 12.84 1.65
C GLY A 108 -9.59 11.85 0.94
N LEU A 109 -8.41 11.51 1.49
CA LEU A 109 -7.52 10.53 0.88
C LEU A 109 -7.97 9.10 1.19
N LEU A 110 -8.23 8.33 0.14
CA LEU A 110 -8.42 6.89 0.19
C LEU A 110 -7.10 6.20 -0.20
N ILE A 111 -6.70 5.15 0.53
CA ILE A 111 -5.42 4.45 0.29
C ILE A 111 -5.59 3.03 -0.29
N HIS A 112 -6.81 2.50 -0.20
CA HIS A 112 -7.25 1.31 -0.90
C HIS A 112 -8.76 1.45 -1.13
N SER A 113 -9.24 1.04 -2.29
CA SER A 113 -10.68 1.01 -2.60
C SER A 113 -11.20 -0.41 -2.75
N THR A 114 -10.37 -1.35 -3.18
CA THR A 114 -10.80 -2.68 -3.60
C THR A 114 -9.98 -3.83 -3.01
N ALA A 115 -8.67 -3.67 -2.81
CA ALA A 115 -7.77 -4.77 -2.41
C ALA A 115 -6.93 -4.47 -1.16
N GLY A 116 -7.57 -4.21 -0.02
CA GLY A 116 -6.86 -3.99 1.27
C GLY A 116 -6.47 -5.28 2.02
N PHE A 117 -6.76 -6.47 1.49
CA PHE A 117 -6.48 -7.75 2.16
C PHE A 117 -5.16 -8.35 1.67
N ILE A 118 -4.29 -8.74 2.58
CA ILE A 118 -2.96 -9.30 2.28
C ILE A 118 -2.97 -10.78 2.71
N ASP A 119 -2.77 -11.66 1.74
CA ASP A 119 -2.85 -13.11 1.90
C ASP A 119 -1.70 -13.69 2.73
N PRO A 120 -1.90 -14.88 3.35
CA PRO A 120 -0.81 -15.59 4.01
C PRO A 120 0.28 -16.00 3.02
N GLY A 121 1.53 -16.00 3.48
CA GLY A 121 2.69 -16.30 2.63
C GLY A 121 3.07 -15.16 1.67
N PHE A 122 2.32 -14.04 1.64
CA PHE A 122 2.66 -12.87 0.83
C PHE A 122 4.06 -12.37 1.16
N LYS A 123 4.80 -11.95 0.13
CA LYS A 123 6.08 -11.25 0.25
C LYS A 123 6.25 -10.22 -0.86
N GLY A 124 6.29 -8.94 -0.50
CA GLY A 124 6.49 -7.84 -1.44
C GLY A 124 6.07 -6.48 -0.89
N GLN A 125 6.20 -5.44 -1.71
CA GLN A 125 5.56 -4.16 -1.43
C GLN A 125 4.06 -4.27 -1.72
N VAL A 126 3.24 -3.69 -0.87
CA VAL A 126 1.78 -3.72 -1.02
C VAL A 126 1.37 -2.59 -1.97
N THR A 127 0.59 -2.90 -2.99
CA THR A 127 0.04 -1.88 -3.89
C THR A 127 -0.99 -1.02 -3.16
N LEU A 128 -0.88 0.30 -3.35
CA LEU A 128 -1.83 1.29 -2.83
C LEU A 128 -2.72 1.78 -3.97
N GLU A 129 -4.02 1.91 -3.72
CA GLU A 129 -4.98 2.46 -4.67
C GLU A 129 -5.42 3.83 -4.14
N LEU A 130 -4.79 4.88 -4.65
CA LEU A 130 -4.91 6.24 -4.10
C LEU A 130 -5.93 7.06 -4.89
N SER A 131 -6.86 7.70 -4.17
CA SER A 131 -7.87 8.63 -4.73
C SER A 131 -8.37 9.65 -3.72
#